data_AF-A0A9N8CP22-F1
#
_entry.id   AF-A0A9N8CP22-F1
#
_cell.length_a   1.000
_cell.length_b   1.000
_cell.length_c   1.000
_cell.angle_alpha   90.00
_cell.angle_beta   90.00
_cell.angle_gamma   90.00
#
_symmetry.space_group_name_H-M   'P 1'
#
loop_
_entity.id
_entity.type
_entity.pdbx_description
1 polymer ?
#
loop_
_entity_poly.entity_id
_entity_poly.type
_entity_poly.pdbx_seq_one_letter_code
_entity_poly.pdbx_strand_id
1 'polypeptide(L)'
;MALLELIQKHIRKRDLMGLVEKVAILLVKGHANDNQLKALFNYLMQAGDTARFSEFIHQVAERLPQHKEKLMTIAERLRQEGHLNGLQEGHRKGLREGLQQGKREEALRIATTMLADGTDPLTICRITGLTAEDLATCSH
;
A
#
# COMPACT_ATOMS: atom_id res chain seq x y z
N MET A 1 -8.15 -3.42 -24.46
CA MET A 1 -6.71 -3.09 -24.30
C MET A 1 -6.44 -1.60 -24.16
N ALA A 2 -7.21 -0.70 -24.80
CA ALA A 2 -6.91 0.74 -24.83
C ALA A 2 -6.81 1.46 -23.45
N LEU A 3 -7.56 1.04 -22.44
CA LEU A 3 -7.56 1.73 -21.14
C LEU A 3 -6.25 1.51 -20.36
N LEU A 4 -5.71 0.29 -20.36
CA LEU A 4 -4.48 -0.05 -19.63
C LEU A 4 -3.25 0.66 -20.22
N GLU A 5 -3.14 0.74 -21.55
CA GLU A 5 -2.07 1.49 -22.21
C GLU A 5 -2.18 3.00 -21.94
N LEU A 6 -3.40 3.54 -21.96
CA LEU A 6 -3.66 4.94 -21.67
C LEU A 6 -3.20 5.30 -20.26
N ILE A 7 -3.57 4.46 -19.29
CA ILE A 7 -3.13 4.58 -17.90
C ILE A 7 -1.61 4.56 -17.84
N GLN A 8 -0.97 3.52 -18.40
CA GLN A 8 0.48 3.30 -18.42
C GLN A 8 1.28 4.48 -19.02
N LYS A 9 0.73 5.17 -20.02
CA LYS A 9 1.36 6.34 -20.64
C LYS A 9 1.31 7.60 -19.76
N HIS A 10 0.26 7.79 -18.97
CA HIS A 10 0.07 8.99 -18.14
C HIS A 10 0.67 8.84 -16.72
N ILE A 11 0.99 7.61 -16.30
CA ILE A 11 1.79 7.29 -15.09
C ILE A 11 3.06 8.13 -14.99
N ARG A 12 3.80 8.22 -16.10
CA ARG A 12 5.09 8.92 -16.15
C ARG A 12 4.94 10.45 -16.09
N LYS A 13 3.73 10.97 -16.33
CA LYS A 13 3.45 12.42 -16.38
C LYS A 13 2.67 12.94 -15.17
N ARG A 14 2.17 12.08 -14.26
CA ARG A 14 1.37 12.43 -13.06
C ARG A 14 0.17 13.36 -13.34
N ASP A 15 -0.26 13.46 -14.59
CA ASP A 15 -1.40 14.27 -14.99
C ASP A 15 -2.63 13.38 -15.15
N LEU A 16 -3.34 13.23 -14.03
CA LEU A 16 -4.59 12.51 -13.95
C LEU A 16 -5.74 13.29 -14.60
N MET A 17 -5.66 14.62 -14.65
CA MET A 17 -6.73 15.45 -15.20
C MET A 17 -6.76 15.38 -16.73
N GLY A 18 -5.60 15.28 -17.37
CA GLY A 18 -5.50 15.01 -18.82
C GLY A 18 -6.07 13.65 -19.28
N LEU A 19 -6.43 12.76 -18.34
CA LEU A 19 -7.09 11.48 -18.63
C LEU A 19 -8.63 11.56 -18.61
N VAL A 20 -9.20 12.60 -17.97
CA VAL A 20 -10.64 12.67 -17.70
C VAL A 20 -11.46 12.53 -18.99
N GLU A 21 -11.11 13.29 -20.02
CA GLU A 21 -11.82 13.28 -21.31
C GLU A 21 -11.72 11.92 -22.01
N LYS A 22 -10.54 11.31 -22.01
CA LYS A 22 -10.31 10.01 -22.67
C LYS A 22 -11.00 8.87 -21.94
N VAL A 23 -11.01 8.89 -20.61
CA VAL A 23 -11.73 7.91 -19.79
C VAL A 23 -13.24 8.07 -19.95
N ALA A 24 -13.76 9.30 -19.96
CA ALA A 24 -15.17 9.57 -20.21
C ALA A 24 -15.62 9.03 -21.59
N ILE A 25 -14.83 9.26 -22.65
CA ILE A 25 -15.11 8.74 -23.99
C ILE A 25 -15.09 7.20 -24.02
N LEU A 26 -14.12 6.56 -23.36
CA LEU A 26 -14.04 5.09 -23.30
C LEU A 26 -15.21 4.47 -22.55
N LEU A 27 -15.75 5.17 -21.56
CA LEU A 27 -16.94 4.75 -20.79
C LEU A 27 -18.22 4.88 -21.60
N VAL A 28 -18.42 6.01 -22.31
CA VAL A 28 -19.60 6.24 -23.16
C VAL A 28 -19.68 5.27 -24.32
N LYS A 29 -18.53 4.94 -24.93
CA LYS A 29 -18.47 4.03 -26.07
C LYS A 29 -18.67 2.55 -25.68
N GLY A 30 -18.93 2.25 -24.40
CA GLY A 30 -19.18 0.89 -23.91
C GLY A 30 -17.95 -0.03 -23.96
N HIS A 31 -16.76 0.52 -24.15
CA HIS A 31 -15.52 -0.26 -24.30
C HIS A 31 -14.84 -0.57 -22.97
N ALA A 32 -15.32 0.02 -21.86
CA ALA A 32 -14.82 -0.25 -20.52
C ALA A 32 -15.78 -1.20 -19.79
N ASN A 33 -15.29 -2.39 -19.44
CA ASN A 33 -15.98 -3.32 -18.56
C ASN A 33 -15.59 -3.08 -17.09
N ASP A 34 -16.35 -3.66 -16.16
CA ASP A 34 -16.18 -3.45 -14.72
C ASP A 34 -14.77 -3.78 -14.23
N ASN A 35 -14.09 -4.76 -14.85
CA ASN A 35 -12.70 -5.11 -14.53
C ASN A 35 -11.69 -4.03 -14.97
N GLN A 36 -11.91 -3.42 -16.13
CA GLN A 36 -11.07 -2.32 -16.62
C GLN A 36 -11.26 -1.06 -15.78
N LEU A 37 -12.51 -0.77 -15.40
CA LEU A 37 -12.81 0.27 -14.42
C LEU A 37 -12.08 -0.03 -13.11
N LYS A 38 -12.27 -1.21 -12.52
CA LYS A 38 -11.60 -1.62 -11.28
C LYS A 38 -10.08 -1.49 -11.35
N ALA A 39 -9.46 -1.86 -12.47
CA ALA A 39 -8.02 -1.71 -12.68
C ALA A 39 -7.57 -0.24 -12.76
N LEU A 40 -8.31 0.62 -13.48
CA LEU A 40 -8.07 2.08 -13.49
C LEU A 40 -8.14 2.64 -12.08
N PHE A 41 -9.17 2.28 -11.34
CA PHE A 41 -9.39 2.78 -10.00
C PHE A 41 -8.33 2.32 -9.00
N ASN A 42 -8.00 1.03 -8.96
CA ASN A 42 -6.92 0.51 -8.12
C ASN A 42 -5.60 1.21 -8.44
N TYR A 43 -5.35 1.44 -9.73
CA TYR A 43 -4.17 2.18 -10.16
C TYR A 43 -4.18 3.64 -9.66
N LEU A 44 -5.31 4.35 -9.78
CA LEU A 44 -5.46 5.73 -9.29
C LEU A 44 -5.25 5.82 -7.78
N MET A 45 -5.75 4.85 -7.02
CA MET A 45 -5.55 4.77 -5.57
C MET A 45 -4.09 4.53 -5.18
N GLN A 46 -3.35 3.76 -5.97
CA GLN A 46 -1.95 3.42 -5.69
C GLN A 46 -0.98 4.52 -6.14
N ALA A 47 -1.36 5.34 -7.12
CA ALA A 47 -0.51 6.34 -7.75
C ALA A 47 -0.84 7.80 -7.37
N GLY A 48 -1.99 8.08 -6.74
CA GLY A 48 -2.51 9.43 -6.55
C GLY A 48 -2.84 9.81 -5.11
N ASP A 49 -2.83 11.13 -4.86
CA ASP A 49 -3.41 11.75 -3.67
C ASP A 49 -4.95 11.60 -3.71
N THR A 50 -5.54 11.18 -2.59
CA THR A 50 -6.98 10.92 -2.46
C THR A 50 -7.83 12.15 -2.82
N ALA A 51 -7.31 13.36 -2.63
CA ALA A 51 -7.97 14.60 -3.01
C ALA A 51 -8.15 14.72 -4.55
N ARG A 52 -7.09 14.44 -5.32
CA ARG A 52 -7.11 14.51 -6.79
C ARG A 52 -7.98 13.43 -7.41
N PHE A 53 -8.17 12.30 -6.71
CA PHE A 53 -9.05 11.23 -7.13
C PHE A 53 -10.53 11.61 -7.04
N SER A 54 -10.96 12.18 -5.91
CA SER A 54 -12.36 12.61 -5.74
C SER A 54 -12.75 13.66 -6.79
N GLU A 55 -11.84 14.59 -7.08
CA GLU A 55 -12.01 15.60 -8.13
C GLU A 55 -12.08 14.97 -9.53
N PHE A 56 -11.21 14.00 -9.84
CA PHE A 56 -11.24 13.26 -11.11
C PHE A 56 -12.59 12.56 -11.33
N ILE A 57 -13.10 11.85 -10.32
CA ILE A 57 -14.40 11.16 -10.41
C ILE A 57 -15.55 12.15 -10.58
N HIS A 58 -15.51 13.28 -9.88
CA HIS A 58 -16.50 14.32 -10.03
C HIS A 58 -16.53 14.85 -11.48
N GLN A 59 -15.37 15.18 -12.04
CA GLN A 59 -15.27 15.71 -13.41
C GLN A 59 -15.65 14.70 -14.50
N VAL A 60 -15.40 13.39 -14.29
CA VAL A 60 -15.90 12.34 -15.19
C VAL A 60 -17.42 12.24 -15.09
N ALA A 61 -17.97 12.29 -13.88
CA ALA A 61 -19.41 12.17 -13.64
C ALA A 61 -20.21 13.38 -14.15
N GLU A 62 -19.67 14.60 -14.08
CA GLU A 62 -20.29 15.80 -14.66
C GLU A 62 -20.43 15.71 -16.18
N ARG A 63 -19.43 15.13 -16.86
CA ARG A 63 -19.49 14.92 -18.31
C ARG A 63 -20.44 13.80 -18.71
N LEU A 64 -20.74 12.88 -17.79
CA LEU A 64 -21.56 11.69 -18.01
C LEU A 64 -22.79 11.64 -17.08
N PRO A 65 -23.73 12.60 -17.19
CA PRO A 65 -24.84 12.71 -16.25
C PRO A 65 -25.72 11.45 -16.21
N GLN A 66 -25.87 10.76 -17.35
CA GLN A 66 -26.62 9.50 -17.45
C GLN A 66 -25.96 8.31 -16.74
N HIS A 67 -24.65 8.39 -16.46
CA HIS A 67 -23.89 7.33 -15.79
C HIS A 67 -23.34 7.75 -14.43
N LYS A 68 -23.69 8.96 -13.97
CA LYS A 68 -23.22 9.56 -12.72
C LYS A 68 -23.44 8.64 -11.52
N GLU A 69 -24.64 8.11 -11.35
CA GLU A 69 -24.98 7.22 -10.23
C GLU A 69 -24.15 5.93 -10.24
N LYS A 70 -24.04 5.27 -11.40
CA LYS A 70 -23.23 4.07 -11.57
C LYS A 70 -21.75 4.32 -11.25
N LEU A 71 -21.20 5.45 -11.71
CA LEU A 71 -19.81 5.84 -11.44
C LEU A 71 -19.57 6.14 -9.96
N MET A 72 -20.51 6.81 -9.29
CA MET A 72 -20.43 7.10 -7.86
C MET A 72 -20.48 5.83 -7.02
N THR A 73 -21.35 4.88 -7.34
CA THR A 73 -21.43 3.58 -6.66
C THR A 73 -20.14 2.77 -6.82
N ILE A 74 -19.55 2.78 -8.02
CA ILE A 74 -18.25 2.13 -8.27
C ILE A 74 -17.16 2.81 -7.44
N ALA A 75 -17.07 4.15 -7.48
CA ALA A 75 -16.10 4.90 -6.72
C ALA A 75 -16.21 4.66 -5.20
N GLU A 76 -17.44 4.56 -4.67
CA GLU A 76 -17.68 4.27 -3.26
C GLU A 76 -17.23 2.87 -2.87
N ARG A 77 -17.60 1.84 -3.64
CA ARG A 77 -17.15 0.47 -3.40
C ARG A 77 -15.62 0.37 -3.37
N LEU A 78 -14.95 1.09 -4.26
CA LEU A 78 -13.50 1.08 -4.35
C LEU A 78 -12.82 1.81 -3.19
N ARG A 79 -13.40 2.93 -2.71
CA ARG A 79 -12.95 3.57 -1.47
C ARG A 79 -13.01 2.59 -0.30
N GLN A 80 -14.11 1.85 -0.17
CA GLN A 80 -14.29 0.86 0.88
C GLN A 80 -13.29 -0.30 0.75
N GLU A 81 -13.16 -0.89 -0.45
CA GLU A 81 -12.17 -1.95 -0.71
C GLU A 81 -10.75 -1.49 -0.40
N GLY A 82 -10.36 -0.28 -0.85
CA GLY A 82 -9.04 0.26 -0.59
C GLY A 82 -8.78 0.56 0.88
N HIS A 83 -9.78 1.06 1.62
CA HIS A 83 -9.68 1.25 3.07
C HIS A 83 -9.48 -0.09 3.80
N LEU A 84 -10.27 -1.10 3.46
CA LEU A 84 -10.15 -2.46 4.03
C LEU A 84 -8.78 -3.08 3.73
N ASN A 85 -8.31 -2.99 2.49
CA ASN A 85 -6.99 -3.50 2.09
C ASN A 85 -5.88 -2.76 2.85
N GLY A 86 -5.98 -1.44 2.99
CA GLY A 86 -5.01 -0.63 3.73
C GLY A 86 -4.95 -1.00 5.21
N LEU A 87 -6.10 -1.21 5.85
CA LEU A 87 -6.16 -1.70 7.25
C LEU A 87 -5.54 -3.09 7.38
N GLN A 88 -5.86 -4.01 6.48
CA GLN A 88 -5.32 -5.37 6.52
C GLN A 88 -3.80 -5.38 6.32
N GLU A 89 -3.30 -4.61 5.36
CA GLU A 89 -1.87 -4.50 5.10
C GLU A 89 -1.14 -3.85 6.28
N GLY A 90 -1.69 -2.75 6.82
CA GLY A 90 -1.17 -2.08 8.00
C GLY A 90 -1.11 -3.01 9.21
N HIS A 91 -2.17 -3.76 9.49
CA HIS A 91 -2.21 -4.74 10.57
C HIS A 91 -1.17 -5.85 10.38
N ARG A 92 -1.06 -6.41 9.17
CA ARG A 92 -0.08 -7.45 8.86
C ARG A 92 1.36 -6.95 9.03
N LYS A 93 1.64 -5.73 8.56
CA LYS A 93 2.96 -5.10 8.69
C LYS A 93 3.29 -4.85 10.16
N GLY A 94 2.37 -4.23 10.90
CA GLY A 94 2.53 -3.96 12.33
C GLY A 94 2.75 -5.23 13.15
N LEU A 95 2.00 -6.31 12.89
CA LEU A 95 2.19 -7.60 13.56
C LEU A 95 3.57 -8.19 13.28
N ARG A 96 4.04 -8.11 12.02
CA ARG A 96 5.35 -8.63 11.64
C ARG A 96 6.49 -7.84 12.30
N GLU A 97 6.41 -6.51 12.25
CA GLU A 97 7.39 -5.62 12.88
C GLU A 97 7.41 -5.82 14.39
N GLY A 98 6.24 -5.87 15.05
CA GLY A 98 6.13 -6.12 16.48
C GLY A 98 6.68 -7.49 16.90
N LEU A 99 6.42 -8.54 16.12
CA LEU A 99 6.98 -9.87 16.40
C LEU A 99 8.51 -9.88 16.25
N GLN A 100 9.04 -9.22 15.23
CA GLN A 100 10.48 -9.14 15.01
C GLN A 100 11.16 -8.32 16.12
N GLN A 101 10.56 -7.19 16.50
CA GLN A 101 11.04 -6.36 17.60
C GLN A 101 11.01 -7.14 18.92
N GLY A 102 9.89 -7.78 19.27
CA GLY A 102 9.79 -8.56 20.51
C GLY A 102 10.77 -9.72 20.59
N LYS A 103 11.01 -10.44 19.47
CA LYS A 103 12.06 -11.47 19.40
C LYS A 103 13.45 -10.90 19.63
N ARG A 104 13.75 -9.72 19.07
CA ARG A 104 15.04 -9.05 19.22
C ARG A 104 15.24 -8.53 20.65
N GLU A 105 14.23 -7.91 21.24
CA GLU A 105 14.24 -7.45 22.63
C GLU A 105 14.46 -8.62 23.61
N GLU A 106 13.76 -9.74 23.41
CA GLU A 106 13.95 -10.93 24.24
C GLU A 106 15.34 -11.56 24.07
N ALA A 107 15.87 -11.61 22.84
CA ALA A 107 17.23 -12.08 22.58
C ALA A 107 18.27 -11.20 23.29
N LEU A 108 18.11 -9.87 23.26
CA LEU A 108 18.98 -8.93 23.96
C LEU A 108 18.89 -9.08 25.49
N ARG A 109 17.67 -9.28 26.02
CA ARG A 109 17.45 -9.53 27.44
C ARG A 109 18.18 -10.80 27.90
N ILE A 110 18.03 -11.90 27.16
CA ILE A 110 18.73 -13.16 27.42
C ILE A 110 20.24 -12.97 27.34
N ALA A 111 20.74 -12.32 26.29
CA ALA A 111 22.17 -12.07 26.12
C ALA A 111 22.77 -11.25 27.28
N THR A 112 22.06 -10.23 27.75
CA THR A 112 22.48 -9.41 28.90
C THR A 112 22.61 -10.26 30.17
N THR A 113 21.64 -11.14 30.44
CA THR A 113 21.72 -12.08 31.57
C THR A 113 22.89 -13.05 31.41
N MET A 114 23.08 -13.63 30.22
CA MET A 114 24.18 -14.57 29.97
C MET A 114 25.55 -13.91 30.10
N LEU A 115 25.70 -12.64 29.69
CA LEU A 115 26.92 -11.86 29.89
C LEU A 115 27.19 -11.62 31.37
N ALA A 116 26.17 -11.26 32.16
CA ALA A 116 26.29 -11.08 33.61
C ALA A 116 26.71 -12.38 34.32
N ASP A 117 26.27 -13.53 33.81
CA ASP A 117 26.64 -14.87 34.28
C ASP A 117 28.04 -15.32 33.79
N GLY A 118 28.75 -14.47 33.04
CA GLY A 118 30.12 -14.75 32.56
C GLY A 118 30.18 -15.71 31.36
N THR A 119 29.08 -15.85 30.60
CA THR A 119 29.05 -16.70 29.41
C THR A 119 29.87 -16.08 28.28
N ASP A 120 30.66 -16.92 27.60
CA ASP A 120 31.47 -16.50 26.45
C ASP A 120 30.62 -15.86 25.32
N PRO A 121 31.00 -14.68 24.79
CA PRO A 121 30.25 -13.95 23.78
C PRO A 121 29.98 -14.75 22.49
N LEU A 122 30.89 -15.62 22.04
CA LEU A 122 30.65 -16.45 20.85
C LEU A 122 29.52 -17.46 21.08
N THR A 123 29.46 -18.00 22.30
CA THR A 123 28.37 -18.90 22.72
C THR A 123 27.03 -18.16 22.80
N ILE A 124 27.02 -16.92 23.29
CA ILE A 124 25.81 -16.08 23.33
C ILE A 124 25.30 -15.75 21.93
N CYS A 125 26.17 -15.34 21.00
CA CYS A 125 25.80 -15.10 19.60
C CYS A 125 25.15 -16.35 18.97
N ARG A 126 25.73 -17.54 19.21
CA ARG A 126 25.22 -18.80 18.67
C ARG A 126 23.83 -19.16 19.22
N ILE A 127 23.54 -18.87 20.48
CA ILE A 127 22.27 -19.23 21.14
C ILE A 127 21.16 -18.22 20.83
N THR A 128 21.48 -16.92 20.90
CA THR A 128 20.50 -15.84 20.75
C THR A 128 20.30 -15.40 19.30
N GLY A 129 21.22 -15.77 18.41
CA GLY A 129 21.22 -15.34 17.00
C GLY A 129 21.59 -13.86 16.82
N LEU A 130 22.06 -13.20 17.87
CA LEU A 130 22.55 -11.83 17.83
C LEU A 130 23.94 -11.76 17.19
N THR A 131 24.25 -10.61 16.61
CA THR A 131 25.58 -10.32 16.07
C THR A 131 26.53 -9.85 17.17
N ALA A 132 27.83 -9.88 16.90
CA ALA A 132 28.83 -9.32 17.83
C ALA A 132 28.62 -7.80 18.06
N GLU A 133 28.13 -7.08 17.05
CA GLU A 133 27.77 -5.66 17.17
C GLU A 133 26.58 -5.46 18.11
N ASP A 134 25.54 -6.30 18.00
CA ASP A 134 24.40 -6.27 18.91
C ASP A 134 24.86 -6.50 20.37
N LEU A 135 25.78 -7.46 20.60
CA LEU A 135 26.32 -7.73 21.94
C LEU A 135 27.18 -6.60 22.49
N ALA A 136 27.95 -5.90 21.65
CA ALA A 136 28.74 -4.75 22.06
C ALA A 136 27.84 -3.66 22.68
N THR A 137 26.64 -3.47 22.12
CA THR A 137 25.64 -2.52 22.68
C THR A 137 25.03 -2.96 24.01
N CYS A 138 25.08 -4.25 24.36
CA CYS A 138 24.61 -4.77 25.65
C CYS A 138 25.65 -4.67 26.77
N SER A 139 26.91 -4.35 26.45
CA SER A 139 28.04 -4.36 27.40
C SER A 139 28.37 -2.99 28.03
N HIS A 140 27.49 -2.00 27.85
CA HIS A 140 27.55 -0.67 28.47
C HIS A 140 26.54 -0.54 29.61
#